data_AF-A0A950AUC0-F1
#
_entry.id   AF-A0A950AUC0-F1
#
_cell.length_a   1.000
_cell.length_b   1.000
_cell.length_c   1.000
_cell.angle_alpha   90.00
_cell.angle_beta   90.00
_cell.angle_gamma   90.00
#
_symmetry.space_group_name_H-M   'P 1'
#
loop_
_entity.id
_entity.type
_entity.pdbx_description
1 polymer ?
#
loop_
_entity_poly.entity_id
_entity_poly.type
_entity_poly.pdbx_seq_one_letter_code
_entity_poly.pdbx_strand_id
1 'polypeptide(L)'
;MRRDEKGIALISSLMVMMVVTLLSIGAVAIAQHNLTGTATNRKEVQSIGAAEAGIDLTINSLQNAVPPCSTSGTLSSAPTTSSYSVAVTYYSSFPGSPLNCSDVQAGNAIPVWAQLTSTGTTTAAGFGNRVMEALVQMTAIPSAAFNKAIFAQGTLTFNNKTTLNGNGMNNADVYTNTSFTCTNNEQFYGNVYSEGDMTGSNTCSTSGDWWAAGKITASGNGSVGGSVYAAGCNDTTKGCSAGASTSGNISLSNNYTVLKNATAKGTISPTPCGSGQVIQGTCSTSANPGPPPYQPFPVVDYNSSAWSGAGFTNQINDGSNCSQVTSDLQALATASTPTVITTSCYIDWGKNTWTFNTDVAVFSTGGFGSTNNVGFQSATSTSHSFYMIVPVHLIGSQTLTTCDSNDGNITFTNKTSINSTSNPLVSFVYTPCNVTINNNQTHVGQIYGGGNVTVTNQFNMNYKPLNVPGAVGGSGGAPTAYSVLLSYIREG
;
A
#
# COMPACT_ATOMS: atom_id res chain seq x y z
N MET A 1 18.95 13.94 -104.14
CA MET A 1 18.21 13.54 -102.93
C MET A 1 16.83 13.06 -103.36
N ARG A 2 16.61 11.75 -103.29
CA ARG A 2 15.41 11.04 -103.77
C ARG A 2 14.19 11.37 -102.90
N ARG A 3 13.02 11.51 -103.52
CA ARG A 3 11.73 11.83 -102.88
C ARG A 3 11.13 10.63 -102.11
N ASP A 4 11.72 9.44 -102.23
CA ASP A 4 11.21 8.19 -101.67
C ASP A 4 11.65 7.87 -100.23
N GLU A 5 12.60 8.62 -99.65
CA GLU A 5 13.10 8.36 -98.28
C GLU A 5 12.36 9.15 -97.18
N LYS A 6 11.45 10.07 -97.55
CA LYS A 6 10.70 10.88 -96.57
C LYS A 6 9.61 10.09 -95.84
N GLY A 7 9.07 9.04 -96.45
CA GLY A 7 8.07 8.17 -95.81
C GLY A 7 8.68 7.24 -94.76
N ILE A 8 9.86 6.66 -95.05
CA ILE A 8 10.50 5.69 -94.16
C ILE A 8 11.11 6.35 -92.91
N ALA A 9 11.56 7.60 -93.00
CA ALA A 9 12.04 8.37 -91.86
C ALA A 9 10.94 8.75 -90.86
N LEU A 10 9.71 8.98 -91.34
CA LEU A 10 8.57 9.27 -90.49
C LEU A 10 8.05 8.00 -89.79
N ILE A 11 8.09 6.86 -90.47
CA ILE A 11 7.75 5.55 -89.88
C ILE A 11 8.80 5.10 -88.86
N SER A 12 10.09 5.27 -89.14
CA SER A 12 11.16 4.89 -88.20
C SER A 12 11.15 5.75 -86.94
N SER A 13 10.90 7.06 -87.06
CA SER A 13 10.76 7.94 -85.89
C SER A 13 9.51 7.61 -85.07
N LEU A 14 8.38 7.27 -85.69
CA LEU A 14 7.18 6.81 -84.98
C LEU A 14 7.41 5.49 -84.25
N MET A 15 8.09 4.51 -84.87
CA MET A 15 8.44 3.25 -84.18
C MET A 15 9.37 3.49 -83.00
N VAL A 16 10.38 4.35 -83.15
CA VAL A 16 11.29 4.69 -82.03
C VAL A 16 10.53 5.41 -80.91
N MET A 17 9.63 6.35 -81.22
CA MET A 17 8.80 7.00 -80.20
C MET A 17 7.86 6.02 -79.49
N MET A 18 7.28 5.06 -80.21
CA MET A 18 6.43 4.02 -79.63
C MET A 18 7.22 3.10 -78.68
N VAL A 19 8.44 2.71 -79.06
CA VAL A 19 9.32 1.91 -78.20
C VAL A 19 9.75 2.70 -76.96
N VAL A 20 10.13 3.96 -77.11
CA VAL A 20 10.54 4.83 -75.97
C VAL A 20 9.37 5.07 -75.02
N THR A 21 8.16 5.30 -75.53
CA THR A 21 6.97 5.49 -74.68
C THR A 21 6.58 4.21 -73.94
N LEU A 22 6.63 3.04 -74.58
CA LEU A 22 6.40 1.75 -73.91
C LEU A 22 7.42 1.48 -72.81
N LEU A 23 8.71 1.73 -73.07
CA LEU A 23 9.76 1.61 -72.05
C LEU A 23 9.57 2.60 -70.90
N SER A 24 9.14 3.83 -71.18
CA SER A 24 8.85 4.84 -70.14
C SER A 24 7.68 4.43 -69.24
N ILE A 25 6.61 3.88 -69.82
CA ILE A 25 5.46 3.37 -69.07
C ILE A 25 5.89 2.19 -68.17
N GLY A 26 6.70 1.27 -68.71
CA GLY A 26 7.25 0.15 -67.94
C GLY A 26 8.08 0.60 -66.75
N ALA A 27 8.95 1.61 -66.92
CA ALA A 27 9.75 2.18 -65.84
C ALA A 27 8.87 2.81 -64.74
N VAL A 28 7.82 3.55 -65.12
CA VAL A 28 6.86 4.14 -64.16
C VAL A 28 6.09 3.05 -63.40
N ALA A 29 5.69 1.97 -64.07
CA ALA A 29 4.98 0.86 -63.43
C ALA A 29 5.84 0.15 -62.37
N ILE A 30 7.12 -0.10 -62.67
CA ILE A 30 8.08 -0.69 -61.70
C ILE A 30 8.32 0.26 -60.54
N ALA A 31 8.46 1.57 -60.81
CA ALA A 31 8.63 2.57 -59.76
C ALA A 31 7.40 2.63 -58.83
N GLN A 32 6.18 2.60 -59.38
CA GLN A 32 4.94 2.55 -58.60
C GLN A 32 4.83 1.28 -57.76
N HIS A 33 5.24 0.12 -58.31
CA HIS A 33 5.25 -1.14 -57.58
C HIS A 33 6.21 -1.10 -56.39
N ASN A 34 7.44 -0.62 -56.59
CA ASN A 34 8.43 -0.49 -55.52
C ASN A 34 7.99 0.50 -54.44
N LEU A 35 7.43 1.66 -54.83
CA LEU A 35 6.91 2.64 -53.88
C LEU A 35 5.77 2.08 -53.03
N THR A 36 4.88 1.28 -53.62
CA THR A 36 3.78 0.61 -52.91
C THR A 36 4.30 -0.44 -51.94
N GLY A 37 5.29 -1.24 -52.37
CA GLY A 37 5.96 -2.22 -51.51
C GLY A 37 6.67 -1.58 -50.31
N THR A 38 7.44 -0.51 -50.55
CA THR A 38 8.11 0.25 -49.48
C THR A 38 7.10 0.91 -48.53
N ALA A 39 6.03 1.49 -49.06
CA ALA A 39 4.99 2.11 -48.23
C ALA A 39 4.27 1.07 -47.35
N THR A 40 4.11 -0.16 -47.84
CA THR A 40 3.49 -1.27 -47.09
C THR A 40 4.42 -1.74 -45.97
N ASN A 41 5.66 -2.09 -46.30
CA ASN A 41 6.64 -2.56 -45.30
C ASN A 41 6.87 -1.53 -44.19
N ARG A 42 6.95 -0.23 -44.53
CA ARG A 42 7.06 0.84 -43.53
C ARG A 42 5.88 0.87 -42.56
N LYS A 43 4.65 0.64 -43.04
CA LYS A 43 3.45 0.61 -42.20
C LYS A 43 3.41 -0.65 -41.33
N GLU A 44 3.86 -1.79 -41.83
CA GLU A 44 3.94 -3.03 -41.06
C GLU A 44 4.91 -2.88 -39.89
N VAL A 45 6.12 -2.38 -40.14
CA VAL A 45 7.10 -2.07 -39.08
C VAL A 45 6.53 -1.06 -38.10
N GLN A 46 5.76 -0.07 -38.57
CA GLN A 46 5.13 0.91 -37.69
C GLN A 46 4.03 0.30 -36.80
N SER A 47 3.21 -0.60 -37.33
CA SER A 47 2.20 -1.33 -36.55
C SER A 47 2.87 -2.26 -35.52
N ILE A 48 3.95 -2.96 -35.89
CA ILE A 48 4.72 -3.80 -34.95
C ILE A 48 5.32 -2.95 -33.83
N GLY A 49 6.00 -1.86 -34.16
CA GLY A 49 6.59 -0.96 -33.16
C GLY A 49 5.55 -0.32 -32.25
N ALA A 50 4.33 -0.06 -32.75
CA ALA A 50 3.23 0.38 -31.90
C ALA A 50 2.76 -0.72 -30.94
N ALA A 51 2.64 -1.96 -31.41
CA ALA A 51 2.26 -3.10 -30.59
C ALA A 51 3.30 -3.39 -29.49
N GLU A 52 4.59 -3.35 -29.82
CA GLU A 52 5.70 -3.52 -28.86
C GLU A 52 5.71 -2.41 -27.79
N ALA A 53 5.55 -1.14 -28.20
CA ALA A 53 5.45 -0.03 -27.26
C ALA A 53 4.27 -0.18 -26.30
N GLY A 54 3.14 -0.75 -26.76
CA GLY A 54 2.01 -1.08 -25.91
C GLY A 54 2.35 -2.16 -24.86
N ILE A 55 3.11 -3.18 -25.25
CA ILE A 55 3.58 -4.23 -24.32
C ILE A 55 4.47 -3.61 -23.25
N ASP A 56 5.48 -2.81 -23.64
CA ASP A 56 6.42 -2.19 -22.69
C ASP A 56 5.71 -1.30 -21.66
N LEU A 57 4.79 -0.45 -22.13
CA LEU A 57 4.01 0.41 -21.24
C LEU A 57 3.08 -0.39 -20.31
N THR A 58 2.53 -1.50 -20.81
CA THR A 58 1.69 -2.38 -20.00
C THR A 58 2.52 -3.13 -18.97
N ILE A 59 3.71 -3.63 -19.30
CA ILE A 59 4.64 -4.26 -18.36
C ILE A 59 5.02 -3.29 -17.24
N ASN A 60 5.31 -2.04 -17.57
CA ASN A 60 5.57 -1.01 -16.56
C ASN A 60 4.34 -0.78 -15.67
N SER A 61 3.14 -0.77 -16.26
CA SER A 61 1.89 -0.57 -15.51
C SER A 61 1.52 -1.77 -14.64
N LEU A 62 1.93 -2.98 -15.00
CA LEU A 62 1.73 -4.21 -14.22
C LEU A 62 2.50 -4.20 -12.89
N GLN A 63 3.54 -3.36 -12.76
CA GLN A 63 4.31 -3.25 -11.52
C GLN A 63 3.55 -2.50 -10.40
N ASN A 64 2.45 -1.82 -10.72
CA ASN A 64 1.66 -1.06 -9.77
C ASN A 64 0.79 -1.95 -8.87
N ALA A 65 0.33 -1.38 -7.75
CA ALA A 65 -0.56 -2.07 -6.80
C ALA A 65 -1.90 -2.52 -7.43
N VAL A 66 -2.39 -1.77 -8.42
CA VAL A 66 -3.61 -2.08 -9.18
C VAL A 66 -3.22 -2.36 -10.63
N PRO A 67 -3.09 -3.64 -11.02
CA PRO A 67 -2.75 -4.01 -12.39
C PRO A 67 -3.85 -3.60 -13.40
N PRO A 68 -3.51 -3.13 -14.61
CA PRO A 68 -4.52 -2.73 -15.60
C PRO A 68 -5.14 -3.93 -16.33
N CYS A 69 -6.46 -3.90 -16.58
CA CYS A 69 -7.10 -4.88 -17.48
C CYS A 69 -6.77 -4.66 -18.96
N SER A 70 -6.52 -3.41 -19.32
CA SER A 70 -6.18 -3.01 -20.67
C SER A 70 -5.42 -1.69 -20.68
N THR A 71 -4.55 -1.50 -21.66
CA THR A 71 -3.82 -0.25 -21.90
C THR A 71 -4.02 0.16 -23.35
N SER A 72 -4.20 1.44 -23.63
CA SER A 72 -4.27 1.94 -25.01
C SER A 72 -3.65 3.31 -25.13
N GLY A 73 -3.09 3.62 -26.29
CA GLY A 73 -2.48 4.92 -26.53
C GLY A 73 -2.19 5.17 -28.00
N THR A 74 -1.85 6.42 -28.30
CA THR A 74 -1.44 6.88 -29.63
C THR A 74 0.00 7.37 -29.60
N LEU A 75 0.80 6.94 -30.55
CA LEU A 75 2.18 7.40 -30.73
C LEU A 75 2.18 8.51 -31.78
N SER A 76 2.67 9.69 -31.42
CA SER A 76 2.63 10.89 -32.25
C SER A 76 3.84 11.01 -33.20
N SER A 77 4.24 9.92 -33.85
CA SER A 77 5.35 9.96 -34.83
C SER A 77 4.84 10.09 -36.27
N ALA A 78 5.45 11.00 -37.03
CA ALA A 78 5.26 11.12 -38.48
C ALA A 78 5.78 9.83 -39.17
N PRO A 79 5.20 9.39 -40.32
CA PRO A 79 4.30 10.12 -41.23
C PRO A 79 2.79 9.86 -41.04
N THR A 80 2.39 8.92 -40.17
CA THR A 80 0.98 8.61 -39.85
C THR A 80 0.85 8.27 -38.38
N THR A 81 -0.21 8.69 -37.71
CA THR A 81 -0.46 8.32 -36.30
C THR A 81 -0.59 6.80 -36.19
N SER A 82 0.18 6.19 -35.28
CA SER A 82 0.00 4.80 -34.89
C SER A 82 -0.63 4.72 -33.49
N SER A 83 -1.38 3.65 -33.25
CA SER A 83 -2.01 3.41 -31.96
C SER A 83 -1.87 1.96 -31.55
N TYR A 84 -1.94 1.71 -30.25
CA TYR A 84 -1.89 0.38 -29.68
C TYR A 84 -3.07 0.16 -28.74
N SER A 85 -3.50 -1.10 -28.64
CA SER A 85 -4.47 -1.57 -27.66
C SER A 85 -3.99 -2.91 -27.11
N VAL A 86 -3.76 -2.97 -25.80
CA VAL A 86 -3.28 -4.15 -25.08
C VAL A 86 -4.39 -4.69 -24.21
N ALA A 87 -4.72 -5.96 -24.37
CA ALA A 87 -5.56 -6.73 -23.46
C ALA A 87 -4.69 -7.55 -22.52
N VAL A 88 -5.05 -7.59 -21.22
CA VAL A 88 -4.32 -8.33 -20.19
C VAL A 88 -5.20 -9.46 -19.67
N THR A 89 -4.67 -10.69 -19.71
CA THR A 89 -5.33 -11.87 -19.11
C THR A 89 -4.45 -12.43 -18.00
N TYR A 90 -5.01 -12.55 -16.79
CA TYR A 90 -4.30 -12.98 -15.59
C TYR A 90 -4.50 -14.46 -15.28
N TYR A 91 -3.51 -15.10 -14.65
CA TYR A 91 -3.59 -16.50 -14.22
C TYR A 91 -2.95 -16.70 -12.83
N SER A 92 -3.53 -17.58 -12.02
CA SER A 92 -2.92 -18.03 -10.74
C SER A 92 -1.85 -19.11 -10.96
N SER A 93 -1.93 -19.83 -12.07
CA SER A 93 -0.91 -20.77 -12.56
C SER A 93 -1.01 -20.82 -14.09
N PHE A 94 0.12 -20.90 -14.79
CA PHE A 94 0.14 -20.99 -16.26
C PHE A 94 0.80 -22.30 -16.73
N PRO A 95 0.15 -23.10 -17.60
CA PRO A 95 -1.21 -22.92 -18.12
C PRO A 95 -2.31 -23.20 -17.05
N GLY A 96 -3.43 -22.47 -17.10
CA GLY A 96 -4.53 -22.58 -16.13
C GLY A 96 -5.77 -21.78 -16.57
N SER A 97 -6.82 -21.74 -15.73
CA SER A 97 -8.01 -20.93 -16.02
C SER A 97 -7.72 -19.44 -15.79
N PRO A 98 -8.20 -18.54 -16.66
CA PRO A 98 -7.98 -17.11 -16.50
C PRO A 98 -8.75 -16.57 -15.28
N LEU A 99 -8.13 -15.63 -14.57
CA LEU A 99 -8.73 -14.88 -13.48
C LEU A 99 -9.57 -13.73 -14.05
N ASN A 100 -10.68 -13.38 -13.39
CA ASN A 100 -11.41 -12.16 -13.74
C ASN A 100 -10.55 -10.94 -13.39
N CYS A 101 -10.38 -10.02 -14.35
CA CYS A 101 -9.56 -8.85 -14.10
C CYS A 101 -10.12 -7.94 -12.97
N SER A 102 -11.44 -7.85 -12.84
CA SER A 102 -12.08 -7.11 -11.74
C SER A 102 -11.71 -7.68 -10.37
N ASP A 103 -11.57 -9.01 -10.26
CA ASP A 103 -11.18 -9.67 -9.01
C ASP A 103 -9.70 -9.41 -8.70
N VAL A 104 -8.85 -9.30 -9.73
CA VAL A 104 -7.44 -8.90 -9.58
C VAL A 104 -7.32 -7.43 -9.15
N GLN A 105 -8.05 -6.51 -9.78
CA GLN A 105 -8.05 -5.09 -9.43
C GLN A 105 -8.64 -4.81 -8.04
N ALA A 106 -9.63 -5.59 -7.62
CA ALA A 106 -10.21 -5.54 -6.28
C ALA A 106 -9.34 -6.20 -5.22
N GLY A 107 -8.28 -6.93 -5.60
CA GLY A 107 -7.40 -7.66 -4.68
C GLY A 107 -7.99 -8.99 -4.17
N ASN A 108 -9.10 -9.45 -4.74
CA ASN A 108 -9.76 -10.72 -4.41
C ASN A 108 -9.04 -11.95 -5.02
N ALA A 109 -8.20 -11.73 -6.04
CA ALA A 109 -7.39 -12.76 -6.67
C ALA A 109 -5.97 -12.26 -6.93
N ILE A 110 -4.96 -13.08 -6.61
CA ILE A 110 -3.55 -12.72 -6.79
C ILE A 110 -2.99 -13.42 -8.04
N PRO A 111 -2.64 -12.67 -9.11
CA PRO A 111 -2.06 -13.24 -10.31
C PRO A 111 -0.58 -13.61 -10.11
N VAL A 112 -0.18 -14.75 -10.69
CA VAL A 112 1.21 -15.21 -10.78
C VAL A 112 1.74 -15.10 -12.21
N TRP A 113 0.85 -15.02 -13.20
CA TRP A 113 1.18 -14.85 -14.61
C TRP A 113 0.21 -13.85 -15.26
N ALA A 114 0.70 -13.13 -16.26
CA ALA A 114 -0.13 -12.31 -17.14
C ALA A 114 0.25 -12.53 -18.61
N GLN A 115 -0.75 -12.76 -19.45
CA GLN A 115 -0.62 -12.80 -20.90
C GLN A 115 -1.11 -11.45 -21.46
N LEU A 116 -0.25 -10.84 -22.27
CA LEU A 116 -0.46 -9.54 -22.90
C LEU A 116 -0.69 -9.77 -24.39
N THR A 117 -1.79 -9.28 -24.93
CA THR A 117 -2.08 -9.30 -26.36
C THR A 117 -2.21 -7.85 -26.84
N SER A 118 -1.22 -7.36 -27.57
CA SER A 118 -1.13 -5.98 -28.04
C SER A 118 -1.39 -5.90 -29.53
N THR A 119 -2.38 -5.10 -29.93
CA THR A 119 -2.72 -4.83 -31.32
C THR A 119 -2.23 -3.44 -31.71
N GLY A 120 -1.27 -3.37 -32.63
CA GLY A 120 -0.78 -2.14 -33.23
C GLY A 120 -1.49 -1.81 -34.54
N THR A 121 -1.90 -0.56 -34.69
CA THR A 121 -2.64 -0.06 -35.87
C THR A 121 -2.04 1.24 -36.39
N THR A 122 -2.27 1.51 -37.68
CA THR A 122 -1.97 2.80 -38.31
C THR A 122 -3.24 3.34 -38.97
N THR A 123 -3.40 4.66 -39.07
CA THR A 123 -4.61 5.30 -39.63
C THR A 123 -4.80 5.12 -41.14
N ALA A 124 -3.93 4.37 -41.83
CA ALA A 124 -4.01 4.18 -43.27
C ALA A 124 -4.92 2.99 -43.63
N ALA A 125 -5.98 3.24 -44.41
CA ALA A 125 -6.91 2.21 -44.86
C ALA A 125 -6.20 1.05 -45.63
N GLY A 126 -6.62 -0.19 -45.35
CA GLY A 126 -6.26 -1.37 -46.15
C GLY A 126 -5.01 -2.16 -45.72
N PHE A 127 -4.41 -1.86 -44.57
CA PHE A 127 -3.20 -2.55 -44.09
C PHE A 127 -3.39 -3.03 -42.66
N GLY A 128 -3.11 -4.31 -42.44
CA GLY A 128 -3.60 -5.08 -41.30
C GLY A 128 -3.06 -4.63 -39.95
N ASN A 129 -3.90 -4.82 -38.94
CA ASN A 129 -3.50 -4.78 -37.54
C ASN A 129 -2.41 -5.83 -37.31
N ARG A 130 -1.35 -5.48 -36.56
CA ARG A 130 -0.30 -6.42 -36.15
C ARG A 130 -0.48 -6.75 -34.68
N VAL A 131 -0.39 -8.03 -34.34
CA VAL A 131 -0.61 -8.50 -32.98
C VAL A 131 0.70 -9.04 -32.41
N MET A 132 1.07 -8.53 -31.25
CA MET A 132 2.20 -9.04 -30.46
C MET A 132 1.65 -9.67 -29.18
N GLU A 133 2.20 -10.83 -28.82
CA GLU A 133 1.88 -11.52 -27.59
C GLU A 133 3.10 -11.59 -26.67
N ALA A 134 2.90 -11.32 -25.39
CA ALA A 134 3.91 -11.53 -24.36
C ALA A 134 3.34 -12.30 -23.17
N LEU A 135 4.17 -13.13 -22.56
CA LEU A 135 3.87 -13.77 -21.29
C LEU A 135 4.86 -13.26 -20.25
N VAL A 136 4.33 -12.81 -19.12
CA VAL A 136 5.12 -12.35 -17.99
C VAL A 136 4.77 -13.12 -16.73
N GLN A 137 5.77 -13.40 -15.91
CA GLN A 137 5.60 -13.90 -14.56
C GLN A 137 5.50 -12.70 -13.61
N MET A 138 4.57 -12.78 -12.67
CA MET A 138 4.30 -11.76 -11.66
C MET A 138 4.54 -12.34 -10.27
N THR A 139 5.33 -11.64 -9.47
CA THR A 139 5.50 -11.94 -8.05
C THR A 139 4.91 -10.79 -7.26
N ALA A 140 3.81 -11.05 -6.55
CA ALA A 140 3.19 -10.09 -5.66
C ALA A 140 4.20 -9.65 -4.59
N ILE A 141 4.39 -8.33 -4.45
CA ILE A 141 5.10 -7.76 -3.32
C ILE A 141 4.04 -7.54 -2.24
N PRO A 142 3.98 -8.38 -1.19
CA PRO A 142 3.00 -8.21 -0.15
C PRO A 142 3.18 -6.82 0.47
N SER A 143 2.07 -6.12 0.70
CA SER A 143 2.10 -4.99 1.63
C SER A 143 2.69 -5.53 2.93
N ALA A 144 3.68 -4.87 3.52
CA ALA A 144 4.00 -5.14 4.91
C ALA A 144 2.72 -4.89 5.70
N ALA A 145 2.02 -5.98 6.03
CA ALA A 145 0.73 -5.99 6.73
C ALA A 145 0.76 -5.10 7.97
N PHE A 146 1.96 -4.97 8.53
CA PHE A 146 2.27 -4.18 9.69
C PHE A 146 3.36 -3.15 9.35
N ASN A 147 3.02 -2.09 8.61
CA ASN A 147 3.94 -1.00 8.28
C ASN A 147 3.69 0.31 9.06
N LYS A 148 2.65 0.33 9.88
CA LYS A 148 2.35 1.41 10.82
C LYS A 148 2.96 1.12 12.18
N ALA A 149 3.33 2.18 12.89
CA ALA A 149 3.69 2.09 14.29
C ALA A 149 2.44 1.86 15.15
N ILE A 150 1.37 2.59 14.84
CA ILE A 150 0.04 2.44 15.47
C ILE A 150 -1.03 2.42 14.39
N PHE A 151 -1.85 1.36 14.40
CA PHE A 151 -3.02 1.21 13.54
C PHE A 151 -4.28 1.04 14.37
N ALA A 152 -5.34 1.75 14.02
CA ALA A 152 -6.67 1.57 14.59
C ALA A 152 -7.73 1.42 13.48
N GLN A 153 -8.47 0.31 13.46
CA GLN A 153 -9.64 0.22 12.60
C GLN A 153 -10.76 1.13 13.11
N GLY A 154 -10.88 1.31 14.43
CA GLY A 154 -11.75 2.28 15.08
C GLY A 154 -11.08 3.64 15.26
N THR A 155 -11.52 4.42 16.24
CA THR A 155 -11.01 5.77 16.52
C THR A 155 -9.67 5.70 17.21
N LEU A 156 -8.76 6.60 16.79
CA LEU A 156 -7.45 6.73 17.39
C LEU A 156 -7.36 8.02 18.20
N THR A 157 -7.20 7.87 19.51
CA THR A 157 -7.18 9.00 20.45
C THR A 157 -5.88 9.02 21.23
N PHE A 158 -5.18 10.15 21.16
CA PHE A 158 -4.08 10.48 22.06
C PHE A 158 -4.49 11.66 22.95
N ASN A 159 -4.37 11.43 24.25
CA ASN A 159 -4.76 12.39 25.26
C ASN A 159 -3.63 12.55 26.26
N ASN A 160 -2.82 13.60 26.07
CA ASN A 160 -1.78 14.06 27.00
C ASN A 160 -0.44 13.30 26.91
N LYS A 161 0.62 13.98 26.46
CA LYS A 161 2.05 13.57 26.61
C LYS A 161 2.43 12.24 25.94
N THR A 162 2.10 12.07 24.66
CA THR A 162 2.60 10.94 23.85
C THR A 162 3.85 11.33 23.06
N THR A 163 4.84 10.45 22.98
CA THR A 163 5.99 10.58 22.08
C THR A 163 6.14 9.29 21.28
N LEU A 164 6.00 9.38 19.97
CA LEU A 164 6.16 8.27 19.05
C LEU A 164 7.36 8.51 18.14
N ASN A 165 8.46 7.82 18.42
CA ASN A 165 9.70 7.91 17.69
C ASN A 165 9.74 6.87 16.57
N GLY A 166 10.31 7.23 15.43
CA GLY A 166 10.58 6.27 14.36
C GLY A 166 11.83 5.43 14.60
N ASN A 167 12.09 4.53 13.65
CA ASN A 167 13.22 3.62 13.65
C ASN A 167 14.48 4.30 13.11
N GLY A 168 14.96 5.35 13.80
CA GLY A 168 16.10 6.16 13.37
C GLY A 168 15.80 7.17 12.24
N MET A 169 14.53 7.27 11.83
CA MET A 169 14.00 8.20 10.83
C MET A 169 12.60 8.65 11.24
N ASN A 170 11.99 9.58 10.49
CA ASN A 170 10.59 9.98 10.69
C ASN A 170 9.63 9.00 10.00
N ASN A 171 9.59 7.74 10.44
CA ASN A 171 8.80 6.67 9.84
C ASN A 171 7.83 5.97 10.80
N ALA A 172 7.54 6.57 11.95
CA ALA A 172 6.52 6.05 12.87
C ALA A 172 5.12 6.50 12.43
N ASP A 173 4.68 5.96 11.29
CA ASP A 173 3.38 6.31 10.72
C ASP A 173 2.23 5.83 11.59
N VAL A 174 1.18 6.65 11.64
CA VAL A 174 -0.03 6.43 12.42
C VAL A 174 -1.22 6.42 11.48
N TYR A 175 -2.11 5.43 11.62
CA TYR A 175 -3.23 5.24 10.71
C TYR A 175 -4.53 4.90 11.46
N THR A 176 -5.64 5.48 11.01
CA THR A 176 -6.98 5.11 11.47
C THR A 176 -8.01 5.06 10.33
N ASN A 177 -8.89 4.06 10.36
CA ASN A 177 -10.05 3.96 9.46
C ASN A 177 -11.27 4.77 9.93
N THR A 178 -11.16 5.49 11.05
CA THR A 178 -12.17 6.45 11.48
C THR A 178 -11.51 7.78 11.77
N SER A 179 -11.75 8.41 12.92
CA SER A 179 -11.19 9.73 13.23
C SER A 179 -9.93 9.65 14.10
N PHE A 180 -9.09 10.67 13.96
CA PHE A 180 -7.88 10.86 14.74
C PHE A 180 -8.04 12.07 15.67
N THR A 181 -7.73 11.89 16.95
CA THR A 181 -7.73 12.96 17.95
C THR A 181 -6.40 13.01 18.68
N CYS A 182 -5.85 14.22 18.77
CA CYS A 182 -4.59 14.52 19.43
C CYS A 182 -4.76 15.78 20.30
N THR A 183 -4.54 15.67 21.60
CA THR A 183 -5.14 16.62 22.55
C THR A 183 -4.14 17.57 23.20
N ASN A 184 -3.04 17.06 23.76
CA ASN A 184 -2.07 17.87 24.48
C ASN A 184 -0.68 17.23 24.53
N ASN A 185 0.34 17.96 24.07
CA ASN A 185 1.74 17.59 24.24
C ASN A 185 2.14 16.25 23.60
N GLU A 186 1.51 15.90 22.48
CA GLU A 186 1.90 14.76 21.67
C GLU A 186 2.97 15.13 20.61
N GLN A 187 3.89 14.20 20.34
CA GLN A 187 4.96 14.33 19.36
C GLN A 187 5.02 13.06 18.50
N PHE A 188 4.80 13.17 17.20
CA PHE A 188 4.88 12.05 16.25
C PHE A 188 6.00 12.26 15.22
N TYR A 189 6.91 11.30 15.12
CA TYR A 189 7.97 11.27 14.11
C TYR A 189 7.58 10.35 12.94
N GLY A 190 6.51 10.71 12.23
CA GLY A 190 5.96 10.00 11.09
C GLY A 190 4.81 10.77 10.46
N ASN A 191 4.10 10.16 9.53
CA ASN A 191 2.87 10.69 8.95
C ASN A 191 1.64 10.24 9.73
N VAL A 192 0.56 11.01 9.65
CA VAL A 192 -0.73 10.68 10.24
C VAL A 192 -1.78 10.57 9.14
N TYR A 193 -2.50 9.46 9.10
CA TYR A 193 -3.55 9.17 8.13
C TYR A 193 -4.86 8.88 8.86
N SER A 194 -5.96 9.42 8.36
CA SER A 194 -7.30 9.25 8.92
C SER A 194 -8.32 9.16 7.80
N GLU A 195 -9.07 8.07 7.74
CA GLU A 195 -10.23 7.97 6.85
C GLU A 195 -11.44 8.78 7.37
N GLY A 196 -11.31 9.44 8.51
CA GLY A 196 -12.30 10.33 9.11
C GLY A 196 -11.80 11.75 9.24
N ASP A 197 -12.30 12.44 10.27
CA ASP A 197 -11.82 13.77 10.63
C ASP A 197 -10.51 13.68 11.42
N MET A 198 -9.73 14.76 11.41
CA MET A 198 -8.57 14.94 12.29
C MET A 198 -8.76 16.15 13.21
N THR A 199 -8.52 15.95 14.50
CA THR A 199 -8.55 17.02 15.50
C THR A 199 -7.22 17.10 16.24
N GLY A 200 -6.56 18.26 16.16
CA GLY A 200 -5.38 18.63 16.93
C GLY A 200 -5.69 19.71 17.96
N SER A 201 -5.18 19.58 19.18
CA SER A 201 -5.31 20.61 20.22
C SER A 201 -3.98 20.84 20.94
N ASN A 202 -3.87 22.00 21.60
CA ASN A 202 -2.70 22.42 22.39
C ASN A 202 -1.38 22.21 21.62
N THR A 203 -0.48 21.37 22.12
CA THR A 203 0.85 21.11 21.55
C THR A 203 0.96 19.77 20.82
N CYS A 204 -0.06 19.40 20.04
CA CYS A 204 0.02 18.26 19.12
C CYS A 204 1.01 18.55 17.98
N SER A 205 2.12 17.81 17.89
CA SER A 205 3.15 18.04 16.88
C SER A 205 3.49 16.78 16.09
N THR A 206 3.65 16.92 14.78
CA THR A 206 3.97 15.82 13.86
C THR A 206 5.08 16.25 12.92
N SER A 207 6.10 15.43 12.69
CA SER A 207 7.19 15.76 11.75
C SER A 207 6.84 15.50 10.28
N GLY A 208 5.93 14.57 10.01
CA GLY A 208 5.43 14.25 8.67
C GLY A 208 4.15 15.00 8.28
N ASP A 209 3.42 14.42 7.34
CA ASP A 209 2.18 14.96 6.77
C ASP A 209 0.94 14.52 7.57
N TRP A 210 -0.14 15.31 7.47
CA TRP A 210 -1.48 14.90 7.89
C TRP A 210 -2.38 14.73 6.67
N TRP A 211 -3.05 13.58 6.55
CA TRP A 211 -3.99 13.32 5.46
C TRP A 211 -5.31 12.75 5.98
N ALA A 212 -6.36 13.58 5.93
CA ALA A 212 -7.71 13.25 6.36
C ALA A 212 -8.65 13.08 5.17
N ALA A 213 -9.47 12.02 5.17
CA ALA A 213 -10.61 11.95 4.25
C ALA A 213 -11.66 13.02 4.60
N GLY A 214 -11.83 13.36 5.87
CA GLY A 214 -12.78 14.37 6.35
C GLY A 214 -12.21 15.79 6.41
N LYS A 215 -12.51 16.51 7.49
CA LYS A 215 -11.95 17.84 7.80
C LYS A 215 -10.73 17.72 8.72
N ILE A 216 -9.90 18.77 8.73
CA ILE A 216 -8.81 18.95 9.70
C ILE A 216 -9.13 20.18 10.55
N THR A 217 -9.17 20.01 11.88
CA THR A 217 -9.29 21.12 12.83
C THR A 217 -8.12 21.08 13.80
N ALA A 218 -7.34 22.15 13.90
CA ALA A 218 -6.23 22.22 14.83
C ALA A 218 -6.18 23.56 15.56
N SER A 219 -5.94 23.54 16.86
CA SER A 219 -5.85 24.74 17.69
C SER A 219 -4.74 24.64 18.72
N GLY A 220 -4.10 25.76 19.07
CA GLY A 220 -3.06 25.80 20.11
C GLY A 220 -1.69 26.21 19.57
N ASN A 221 -0.64 25.53 20.02
CA ASN A 221 0.76 25.81 19.69
C ASN A 221 1.48 24.59 19.06
N GLY A 222 0.72 23.64 18.51
CA GLY A 222 1.23 22.47 17.81
C GLY A 222 1.77 22.79 16.42
N SER A 223 2.39 21.80 15.78
CA SER A 223 2.92 21.97 14.42
C SER A 223 2.84 20.70 13.57
N VAL A 224 2.69 20.88 12.25
CA VAL A 224 2.86 19.83 11.24
C VAL A 224 4.08 20.17 10.42
N GLY A 225 5.12 19.34 10.51
CA GLY A 225 6.38 19.42 9.76
C GLY A 225 6.22 19.26 8.26
N GLY A 226 5.19 18.51 7.87
CA GLY A 226 4.81 18.25 6.50
C GLY A 226 3.70 19.16 5.98
N SER A 227 2.98 18.61 5.00
CA SER A 227 1.77 19.19 4.41
C SER A 227 0.51 18.64 5.09
N VAL A 228 -0.60 19.34 4.90
CA VAL A 228 -1.92 18.91 5.37
C VAL A 228 -2.89 18.76 4.20
N TYR A 229 -3.66 17.67 4.18
CA TYR A 229 -4.60 17.32 3.11
C TYR A 229 -5.98 16.98 3.69
N ALA A 230 -7.02 17.69 3.27
CA ALA A 230 -8.40 17.44 3.68
C ALA A 230 -9.31 17.17 2.46
N ALA A 231 -9.80 15.95 2.33
CA ALA A 231 -10.49 15.49 1.12
C ALA A 231 -11.99 15.81 1.08
N GLY A 232 -12.64 15.92 2.23
CA GLY A 232 -14.08 16.11 2.30
C GLY A 232 -14.89 14.94 1.70
N CYS A 233 -14.57 13.72 2.11
CA CYS A 233 -15.15 12.48 1.62
C CYS A 233 -15.85 11.73 2.75
N ASN A 234 -17.08 11.25 2.51
CA ASN A 234 -17.86 10.38 3.40
C ASN A 234 -18.33 9.09 2.70
N ASP A 235 -17.72 8.77 1.55
CA ASP A 235 -18.07 7.63 0.71
C ASP A 235 -17.26 6.41 1.15
N THR A 236 -17.90 5.49 1.88
CA THR A 236 -17.28 4.26 2.40
C THR A 236 -16.81 3.32 1.29
N THR A 237 -17.34 3.44 0.08
CA THR A 237 -16.86 2.67 -1.08
C THR A 237 -15.51 3.16 -1.61
N LYS A 238 -15.11 4.37 -1.22
CA LYS A 238 -13.83 5.00 -1.56
C LYS A 238 -12.84 5.04 -0.40
N GLY A 239 -13.11 4.28 0.67
CA GLY A 239 -12.24 4.20 1.85
C GLY A 239 -12.60 5.15 2.98
N CYS A 240 -13.57 6.06 2.80
CA CYS A 240 -13.85 7.12 3.77
C CYS A 240 -14.78 6.64 4.90
N SER A 241 -14.60 7.15 6.11
CA SER A 241 -15.44 6.82 7.26
C SER A 241 -16.85 7.41 7.15
N ALA A 242 -17.87 6.67 7.58
CA ALA A 242 -19.29 7.04 7.48
C ALA A 242 -19.71 8.31 8.27
N GLY A 243 -18.81 8.92 9.04
CA GLY A 243 -19.03 10.17 9.77
C GLY A 243 -18.09 11.31 9.38
N ALA A 244 -17.25 11.12 8.37
CA ALA A 244 -16.29 12.12 7.92
C ALA A 244 -16.99 13.35 7.33
N SER A 245 -16.46 14.55 7.60
CA SER A 245 -16.99 15.79 7.04
C SER A 245 -16.88 15.81 5.52
N THR A 246 -17.97 16.14 4.80
CA THR A 246 -17.97 16.26 3.33
C THR A 246 -17.41 17.58 2.81
N SER A 247 -17.25 18.57 3.70
CA SER A 247 -16.73 19.89 3.35
C SER A 247 -15.23 19.84 3.07
N GLY A 248 -14.47 19.02 3.80
CA GLY A 248 -13.02 18.93 3.64
C GLY A 248 -12.32 20.25 3.96
N ASN A 249 -12.77 20.93 5.02
CA ASN A 249 -12.18 22.19 5.47
C ASN A 249 -10.91 21.94 6.28
N ILE A 250 -9.99 22.89 6.24
CA ILE A 250 -8.84 22.98 7.14
C ILE A 250 -9.01 24.23 8.01
N SER A 251 -9.13 24.05 9.32
CA SER A 251 -9.29 25.14 10.28
C SER A 251 -8.17 25.10 11.31
N LEU A 252 -7.23 26.02 11.18
CA LEU A 252 -6.13 26.25 12.11
C LEU A 252 -6.44 27.49 12.96
N SER A 253 -6.13 27.45 14.25
CA SER A 253 -6.31 28.60 15.14
C SER A 253 -5.19 28.72 16.18
N ASN A 254 -5.11 29.90 16.80
CA ASN A 254 -3.97 30.31 17.65
C ASN A 254 -2.65 30.29 16.87
N ASN A 255 -1.60 29.66 17.41
CA ASN A 255 -0.27 29.57 16.80
C ASN A 255 -0.01 28.19 16.19
N TYR A 256 -1.05 27.45 15.80
CA TYR A 256 -0.87 26.12 15.22
C TYR A 256 -0.26 26.24 13.83
N THR A 257 0.88 25.62 13.57
CA THR A 257 1.64 25.83 12.32
C THR A 257 1.67 24.63 11.39
N VAL A 258 1.72 24.89 10.08
CA VAL A 258 2.01 23.92 9.03
C VAL A 258 3.23 24.41 8.27
N LEU A 259 4.30 23.63 8.27
CA LEU A 259 5.61 24.00 7.72
C LEU A 259 5.68 23.88 6.20
N LYS A 260 4.76 23.13 5.57
CA LYS A 260 4.64 23.03 4.10
C LYS A 260 3.26 23.48 3.62
N ASN A 261 2.64 22.69 2.75
CA ASN A 261 1.44 23.10 2.00
C ASN A 261 0.15 22.68 2.71
N ALA A 262 -0.94 23.37 2.41
CA ALA A 262 -2.28 22.96 2.82
C ALA A 262 -3.19 22.82 1.59
N THR A 263 -3.81 21.65 1.42
CA THR A 263 -4.76 21.38 0.33
C THR A 263 -6.09 20.93 0.90
N ALA A 264 -7.16 21.65 0.57
CA ALA A 264 -8.49 21.41 1.11
C ALA A 264 -9.53 21.42 -0.01
N LYS A 265 -10.44 20.44 0.00
CA LYS A 265 -11.64 20.46 -0.87
C LYS A 265 -12.53 21.65 -0.53
N GLY A 266 -12.59 22.03 0.74
CA GLY A 266 -13.37 23.16 1.21
C GLY A 266 -12.51 24.41 1.38
N THR A 267 -12.71 25.09 2.50
CA THR A 267 -11.98 26.30 2.86
C THR A 267 -10.74 26.00 3.71
N ILE A 268 -9.78 26.92 3.70
CA ILE A 268 -8.63 26.93 4.59
C ILE A 268 -8.73 28.20 5.45
N SER A 269 -8.66 28.04 6.78
CA SER A 269 -8.66 29.12 7.78
C SER A 269 -7.43 28.99 8.67
N PRO A 270 -6.74 30.11 9.03
CA PRO A 270 -7.11 31.50 8.77
C PRO A 270 -6.77 31.97 7.35
N THR A 271 -7.52 32.97 6.87
CA THR A 271 -7.28 33.69 5.62
C THR A 271 -6.69 35.09 5.90
N PRO A 272 -5.81 35.64 5.05
CA PRO A 272 -5.25 35.04 3.85
C PRO A 272 -4.19 33.99 4.18
N CYS A 273 -4.28 32.85 3.50
CA CYS A 273 -3.29 31.81 3.57
C CYS A 273 -1.92 32.28 3.06
N GLY A 274 -0.83 31.80 3.66
CA GLY A 274 0.53 32.17 3.23
C GLY A 274 1.03 33.51 3.79
N SER A 275 0.38 34.10 4.80
CA SER A 275 0.88 35.28 5.53
C SER A 275 2.12 35.02 6.42
N GLY A 276 2.75 33.85 6.27
CA GLY A 276 3.99 33.46 6.96
C GLY A 276 3.84 33.05 8.43
N GLN A 277 2.64 33.16 9.03
CA GLN A 277 2.47 32.90 10.46
C GLN A 277 1.90 31.52 10.80
N VAL A 278 1.00 30.96 9.99
CA VAL A 278 0.29 29.71 10.31
C VAL A 278 0.60 28.61 9.28
N ILE A 279 0.63 28.94 7.98
CA ILE A 279 1.01 28.00 6.92
C ILE A 279 2.17 28.63 6.15
N GLN A 280 3.31 27.94 6.12
CA GLN A 280 4.55 28.46 5.51
C GLN A 280 4.63 28.19 4.00
N GLY A 281 3.95 27.15 3.51
CA GLY A 281 3.89 26.79 2.09
C GLY A 281 2.65 27.33 1.38
N THR A 282 2.28 26.68 0.28
CA THR A 282 1.14 27.07 -0.55
C THR A 282 -0.18 26.58 0.01
N CYS A 283 -1.26 27.29 -0.32
CA CYS A 283 -2.61 26.89 0.07
C CYS A 283 -3.50 26.74 -1.16
N SER A 284 -4.11 25.58 -1.28
CA SER A 284 -5.00 25.20 -2.37
C SER A 284 -6.39 24.92 -1.80
N THR A 285 -7.28 25.90 -1.92
CA THR A 285 -8.70 25.76 -1.55
C THR A 285 -9.52 25.25 -2.74
N SER A 286 -10.68 24.65 -2.49
CA SER A 286 -11.51 24.05 -3.56
C SER A 286 -10.79 22.98 -4.41
N ALA A 287 -9.70 22.40 -3.87
CA ALA A 287 -8.89 21.38 -4.51
C ALA A 287 -9.07 20.06 -3.77
N ASN A 288 -9.43 18.98 -4.48
CA ASN A 288 -9.67 17.69 -3.84
C ASN A 288 -8.40 16.82 -3.85
N PRO A 289 -7.70 16.62 -2.72
CA PRO A 289 -6.54 15.73 -2.66
C PRO A 289 -6.89 14.24 -2.73
N GLY A 290 -8.19 13.88 -2.66
CA GLY A 290 -8.63 12.50 -2.48
C GLY A 290 -8.43 12.01 -1.03
N PRO A 291 -9.17 10.98 -0.58
CA PRO A 291 -8.93 10.37 0.73
C PRO A 291 -7.56 9.67 0.78
N PRO A 292 -7.00 9.44 1.97
CA PRO A 292 -5.84 8.57 2.10
C PRO A 292 -6.15 7.16 1.56
N PRO A 293 -5.13 6.37 1.19
CA PRO A 293 -5.36 4.99 0.76
C PRO A 293 -5.91 4.14 1.91
N TYR A 294 -7.09 3.57 1.70
CA TYR A 294 -7.72 2.64 2.65
C TYR A 294 -6.80 1.45 2.99
N GLN A 295 -6.70 1.12 4.27
CA GLN A 295 -5.94 -0.03 4.76
C GLN A 295 -6.88 -0.91 5.60
N PRO A 296 -7.30 -2.09 5.13
CA PRO A 296 -8.08 -3.00 5.95
C PRO A 296 -7.32 -3.43 7.22
N PHE A 297 -8.05 -3.82 8.27
CA PHE A 297 -7.43 -4.41 9.46
C PHE A 297 -6.75 -5.75 9.13
N PRO A 298 -5.47 -5.96 9.46
CA PRO A 298 -4.78 -7.24 9.30
C PRO A 298 -5.43 -8.37 10.06
N VAL A 299 -5.46 -9.55 9.44
CA VAL A 299 -5.99 -10.78 10.05
C VAL A 299 -4.81 -11.60 10.55
N VAL A 300 -4.72 -11.74 11.87
CA VAL A 300 -3.73 -12.60 12.52
C VAL A 300 -4.47 -13.70 13.27
N ASP A 301 -4.28 -14.93 12.81
CA ASP A 301 -4.72 -16.14 13.48
C ASP A 301 -3.51 -17.04 13.78
N TYR A 302 -3.69 -17.94 14.74
CA TYR A 302 -2.64 -18.90 15.05
C TYR A 302 -2.54 -19.98 13.97
N ASN A 303 -1.39 -20.03 13.31
CA ASN A 303 -1.03 -21.05 12.33
C ASN A 303 0.25 -21.77 12.76
N SER A 304 0.10 -22.96 13.35
CA SER A 304 1.22 -23.74 13.91
C SER A 304 2.36 -23.98 12.91
N SER A 305 2.05 -24.23 11.63
CA SER A 305 3.09 -24.49 10.61
C SER A 305 3.85 -23.22 10.23
N ALA A 306 3.17 -22.07 10.14
CA ALA A 306 3.82 -20.80 9.87
C ALA A 306 4.76 -20.38 11.01
N TRP A 307 4.34 -20.54 12.26
CA TRP A 307 5.17 -20.26 13.44
C TRP A 307 6.35 -21.23 13.57
N SER A 308 6.14 -22.52 13.28
CA SER A 308 7.24 -23.51 13.23
C SER A 308 8.26 -23.15 12.15
N GLY A 309 7.79 -22.78 10.94
CA GLY A 309 8.64 -22.34 9.84
C GLY A 309 9.42 -21.06 10.12
N ALA A 310 8.92 -20.22 11.03
CA ALA A 310 9.60 -19.02 11.52
C ALA A 310 10.58 -19.29 12.69
N GLY A 311 10.76 -20.56 13.09
CA GLY A 311 11.71 -20.95 14.14
C GLY A 311 11.11 -21.15 15.53
N PHE A 312 9.81 -20.95 15.72
CA PHE A 312 9.11 -21.22 16.98
C PHE A 312 8.76 -22.70 17.09
N THR A 313 9.77 -23.51 17.43
CA THR A 313 9.68 -24.97 17.50
C THR A 313 9.04 -25.47 18.79
N ASN A 314 9.06 -24.68 19.86
CA ASN A 314 8.36 -25.00 21.10
C ASN A 314 6.96 -24.37 21.09
N GLN A 315 5.91 -25.18 20.92
CA GLN A 315 4.53 -24.69 20.87
C GLN A 315 3.70 -25.34 21.97
N ILE A 316 3.24 -24.52 22.91
CA ILE A 316 2.51 -24.91 24.12
C ILE A 316 1.04 -24.51 23.95
N ASN A 317 0.14 -25.42 24.28
CA ASN A 317 -1.30 -25.16 24.28
C ASN A 317 -1.86 -25.40 25.68
N ASP A 318 -2.15 -24.32 26.37
CA ASP A 318 -2.69 -24.34 27.73
C ASP A 318 -4.22 -24.33 27.75
N GLY A 319 -4.86 -24.15 26.59
CA GLY A 319 -6.32 -24.05 26.48
C GLY A 319 -6.86 -23.04 27.49
N SER A 320 -7.77 -23.50 28.36
CA SER A 320 -8.39 -22.69 29.42
C SER A 320 -7.70 -22.79 30.79
N ASN A 321 -6.50 -23.39 30.89
CA ASN A 321 -5.79 -23.55 32.17
C ASN A 321 -4.94 -22.31 32.50
N CYS A 322 -5.57 -21.27 33.03
CA CYS A 322 -4.91 -19.98 33.24
C CYS A 322 -3.77 -20.00 34.27
N SER A 323 -3.80 -20.96 35.22
CA SER A 323 -2.68 -21.18 36.15
C SER A 323 -1.44 -21.73 35.44
N GLN A 324 -1.64 -22.61 34.46
CA GLN A 324 -0.54 -23.21 33.69
C GLN A 324 0.14 -22.14 32.81
N VAL A 325 -0.64 -21.28 32.16
CA VAL A 325 -0.13 -20.15 31.36
C VAL A 325 0.87 -19.31 32.15
N THR A 326 0.54 -19.00 33.40
CA THR A 326 1.45 -18.22 34.27
C THR A 326 2.75 -18.96 34.56
N SER A 327 2.67 -20.27 34.81
CA SER A 327 3.85 -21.12 35.05
C SER A 327 4.74 -21.20 33.81
N ASP A 328 4.15 -21.40 32.62
CA ASP A 328 4.90 -21.51 31.38
C ASP A 328 5.52 -20.19 30.96
N LEU A 329 4.82 -19.07 31.16
CA LEU A 329 5.38 -17.72 30.97
C LEU A 329 6.58 -17.45 31.89
N GLN A 330 6.56 -17.93 33.14
CA GLN A 330 7.69 -17.79 34.06
C GLN A 330 8.90 -18.63 33.62
N ALA A 331 8.66 -19.81 33.04
CA ALA A 331 9.72 -20.68 32.54
C ALA A 331 10.50 -20.10 31.34
N LEU A 332 9.92 -19.12 30.62
CA LEU A 332 10.55 -18.45 29.48
C LEU A 332 11.82 -17.65 29.84
N ALA A 333 12.03 -17.34 31.12
CA ALA A 333 13.26 -16.71 31.60
C ALA A 333 14.50 -17.60 31.40
N THR A 334 14.33 -18.92 31.28
CA THR A 334 15.40 -19.90 31.05
C THR A 334 15.22 -20.71 29.77
N ALA A 335 14.22 -20.38 28.94
CA ALA A 335 13.96 -21.08 27.69
C ALA A 335 15.15 -20.94 26.72
N SER A 336 15.44 -21.99 25.96
CA SER A 336 16.50 -22.04 24.96
C SER A 336 15.99 -22.03 23.52
N THR A 337 14.67 -22.12 23.33
CA THR A 337 14.03 -22.17 22.01
C THR A 337 12.89 -21.14 21.94
N PRO A 338 12.72 -20.45 20.80
CA PRO A 338 11.57 -19.58 20.58
C PRO A 338 10.26 -20.32 20.81
N THR A 339 9.38 -19.70 21.60
CA THR A 339 8.19 -20.38 22.13
C THR A 339 6.90 -19.68 21.75
N VAL A 340 5.90 -20.44 21.28
CA VAL A 340 4.50 -19.98 21.17
C VAL A 340 3.68 -20.57 22.31
N ILE A 341 2.92 -19.75 23.01
CA ILE A 341 1.91 -20.18 23.98
C ILE A 341 0.53 -19.81 23.44
N THR A 342 -0.39 -20.77 23.45
CA THR A 342 -1.78 -20.58 23.02
C THR A 342 -2.72 -20.82 24.21
N THR A 343 -3.66 -19.91 24.42
CA THR A 343 -4.63 -20.00 25.53
C THR A 343 -5.93 -19.25 25.20
N SER A 344 -7.00 -19.56 25.93
CA SER A 344 -8.24 -18.78 25.94
C SER A 344 -8.36 -17.82 27.12
N CYS A 345 -7.37 -17.80 28.03
CA CYS A 345 -7.42 -17.04 29.26
C CYS A 345 -7.06 -15.57 29.07
N TYR A 346 -7.77 -14.66 29.74
CA TYR A 346 -7.29 -13.29 29.94
C TYR A 346 -5.98 -13.31 30.74
N ILE A 347 -4.93 -12.69 30.21
CA ILE A 347 -3.61 -12.64 30.85
C ILE A 347 -3.43 -11.27 31.49
N ASP A 348 -3.52 -11.21 32.83
CA ASP A 348 -3.06 -10.04 33.60
C ASP A 348 -1.59 -10.23 33.99
N TRP A 349 -0.73 -9.35 33.47
CA TRP A 349 0.69 -9.33 33.77
C TRP A 349 1.00 -8.89 35.21
N GLY A 350 0.00 -8.37 35.95
CA GLY A 350 0.07 -8.11 37.38
C GLY A 350 1.01 -6.96 37.76
N LYS A 351 1.85 -7.15 38.78
CA LYS A 351 2.89 -6.21 39.26
C LYS A 351 4.29 -6.81 39.16
N ASN A 352 4.58 -7.48 38.05
CA ASN A 352 5.77 -8.30 37.89
C ASN A 352 6.72 -7.78 36.82
N THR A 353 7.98 -8.17 36.93
CA THR A 353 8.94 -8.08 35.82
C THR A 353 9.01 -9.44 35.14
N TRP A 354 8.62 -9.49 33.88
CA TRP A 354 8.69 -10.65 33.01
C TRP A 354 9.98 -10.63 32.22
N THR A 355 10.69 -11.75 32.24
CA THR A 355 12.01 -11.89 31.60
C THR A 355 11.93 -12.97 30.55
N PHE A 356 12.41 -12.68 29.33
CA PHE A 356 12.40 -13.63 28.22
C PHE A 356 13.82 -13.84 27.69
N ASN A 357 14.24 -15.09 27.55
CA ASN A 357 15.58 -15.44 27.07
C ASN A 357 15.63 -15.71 25.54
N THR A 358 14.46 -15.81 24.90
CA THR A 358 14.29 -16.07 23.47
C THR A 358 13.08 -15.30 22.93
N ASP A 359 12.80 -15.39 21.63
CA ASP A 359 11.57 -14.86 21.04
C ASP A 359 10.34 -15.58 21.59
N VAL A 360 9.29 -14.82 21.92
CA VAL A 360 8.07 -15.33 22.55
C VAL A 360 6.86 -14.82 21.82
N ALA A 361 5.93 -15.71 21.50
CA ALA A 361 4.59 -15.34 21.04
C ALA A 361 3.52 -15.89 21.97
N VAL A 362 2.57 -15.05 22.37
CA VAL A 362 1.44 -15.44 23.21
C VAL A 362 0.17 -15.12 22.45
N PHE A 363 -0.60 -16.16 22.16
CA PHE A 363 -1.94 -16.08 21.61
C PHE A 363 -2.95 -16.27 22.73
N SER A 364 -3.72 -15.24 23.03
CA SER A 364 -4.81 -15.30 24.01
C SER A 364 -6.11 -14.77 23.40
N THR A 365 -7.16 -15.59 23.35
CA THR A 365 -8.49 -15.10 22.96
C THR A 365 -9.13 -14.24 24.04
N GLY A 366 -8.73 -14.42 25.31
CA GLY A 366 -9.24 -13.66 26.44
C GLY A 366 -8.70 -12.24 26.48
N GLY A 367 -7.55 -11.96 25.88
CA GLY A 367 -6.94 -10.62 25.90
C GLY A 367 -5.79 -10.49 26.89
N PHE A 368 -5.30 -9.27 27.02
CA PHE A 368 -4.13 -8.95 27.83
C PHE A 368 -4.37 -7.71 28.67
N GLY A 369 -3.78 -7.67 29.85
CA GLY A 369 -3.65 -6.40 30.54
C GLY A 369 -2.54 -6.35 31.58
N SER A 370 -2.31 -5.16 32.10
CA SER A 370 -1.34 -4.93 33.17
C SER A 370 -1.91 -4.00 34.22
N THR A 371 -1.56 -4.29 35.48
CA THR A 371 -2.06 -3.55 36.64
C THR A 371 -0.92 -3.01 37.49
N ASN A 372 -0.52 -1.75 37.25
CA ASN A 372 0.48 -1.01 38.03
C ASN A 372 1.90 -1.63 38.05
N ASN A 373 2.87 -0.97 37.39
CA ASN A 373 4.31 -1.29 37.48
C ASN A 373 4.66 -2.70 36.96
N VAL A 374 4.46 -2.91 35.65
CA VAL A 374 4.89 -4.13 34.93
C VAL A 374 6.12 -3.84 34.09
N GLY A 375 7.11 -4.74 34.15
CA GLY A 375 8.30 -4.67 33.31
C GLY A 375 8.39 -5.87 32.38
N PHE A 376 8.83 -5.66 31.15
CA PHE A 376 9.26 -6.74 30.25
C PHE A 376 10.70 -6.49 29.84
N GLN A 377 11.55 -7.48 30.01
CA GLN A 377 12.97 -7.39 29.70
C GLN A 377 13.54 -8.65 29.05
N SER A 378 14.57 -8.49 28.23
CA SER A 378 15.37 -9.61 27.76
C SER A 378 16.26 -10.12 28.88
N ALA A 379 16.42 -11.45 29.01
CA ALA A 379 17.34 -12.08 29.94
C ALA A 379 18.81 -11.83 29.55
N THR A 380 19.05 -11.52 28.28
CA THR A 380 20.37 -11.37 27.66
C THR A 380 20.54 -9.96 27.08
N SER A 381 21.74 -9.66 26.56
CA SER A 381 21.98 -8.44 25.79
C SER A 381 21.47 -8.49 24.35
N THR A 382 20.93 -9.63 23.92
CA THR A 382 20.36 -9.80 22.58
C THR A 382 18.94 -9.27 22.54
N SER A 383 18.57 -8.71 21.39
CA SER A 383 17.20 -8.31 21.10
C SER A 383 16.34 -9.54 20.84
N HIS A 384 15.14 -9.57 21.44
CA HIS A 384 14.14 -10.60 21.17
C HIS A 384 12.79 -9.97 20.83
N SER A 385 11.99 -10.71 20.08
CA SER A 385 10.64 -10.37 19.66
C SER A 385 9.64 -10.90 20.68
N PHE A 386 8.67 -10.07 21.04
CA PHE A 386 7.60 -10.42 21.97
C PHE A 386 6.24 -10.11 21.35
N TYR A 387 5.47 -11.15 21.02
CA TYR A 387 4.16 -11.00 20.39
C TYR A 387 3.05 -11.22 21.43
N MET A 388 2.18 -10.24 21.58
CA MET A 388 0.93 -10.31 22.33
C MET A 388 -0.22 -10.22 21.34
N ILE A 389 -0.79 -11.37 21.01
CA ILE A 389 -1.76 -11.49 19.92
C ILE A 389 -3.07 -12.00 20.49
N VAL A 390 -4.12 -11.21 20.34
CA VAL A 390 -5.49 -11.70 20.40
C VAL A 390 -5.88 -12.05 18.97
N PRO A 391 -6.06 -13.34 18.63
CA PRO A 391 -6.35 -13.72 17.25
C PRO A 391 -7.73 -13.24 16.81
N VAL A 392 -7.95 -13.09 15.51
CA VAL A 392 -9.27 -12.72 14.96
C VAL A 392 -10.30 -13.80 15.22
N HIS A 393 -9.90 -15.06 15.09
CA HIS A 393 -10.72 -16.23 15.37
C HIS A 393 -10.21 -17.00 16.59
N LEU A 394 -11.14 -17.67 17.27
CA LEU A 394 -10.82 -18.57 18.37
C LEU A 394 -9.86 -19.66 17.90
N ILE A 395 -8.91 -20.03 18.74
CA ILE A 395 -7.85 -20.97 18.40
C ILE A 395 -8.45 -22.33 18.01
N GLY A 396 -8.17 -22.77 16.78
CA GLY A 396 -8.70 -24.03 16.23
C GLY A 396 -10.14 -23.95 15.70
N SER A 397 -10.70 -22.75 15.56
CA SER A 397 -12.06 -22.51 15.05
C SER A 397 -12.11 -21.32 14.08
N GLN A 398 -13.18 -21.23 13.29
CA GLN A 398 -13.52 -20.04 12.48
C GLN A 398 -14.49 -19.10 13.20
N THR A 399 -14.75 -19.31 14.49
CA THR A 399 -15.55 -18.40 15.32
C THR A 399 -14.76 -17.15 15.61
N LEU A 400 -15.33 -15.97 15.39
CA LEU A 400 -14.68 -14.69 15.72
C LEU A 400 -14.44 -14.55 17.23
N THR A 401 -13.33 -13.92 17.60
CA THR A 401 -13.06 -13.51 18.98
C THR A 401 -14.08 -12.47 19.41
N THR A 402 -14.65 -12.65 20.60
CA THR A 402 -15.60 -11.72 21.19
C THR A 402 -14.89 -10.46 21.66
N CYS A 403 -15.40 -9.29 21.28
CA CYS A 403 -14.96 -8.01 21.80
C CYS A 403 -16.01 -7.48 22.77
N ASP A 404 -15.86 -7.80 24.05
CA ASP A 404 -16.69 -7.24 25.13
C ASP A 404 -15.81 -6.52 26.15
N SER A 405 -16.33 -6.14 27.32
CA SER A 405 -15.55 -5.39 28.32
C SER A 405 -14.43 -6.21 28.97
N ASN A 406 -14.52 -7.54 28.97
CA ASN A 406 -13.64 -8.44 29.70
C ASN A 406 -12.80 -9.32 28.78
N ASP A 407 -13.27 -9.59 27.55
CA ASP A 407 -12.61 -10.46 26.59
C ASP A 407 -12.10 -9.71 25.35
N GLY A 408 -10.94 -10.17 24.86
CA GLY A 408 -10.32 -9.76 23.61
C GLY A 408 -9.63 -8.39 23.63
N ASN A 409 -9.91 -7.51 24.60
CA ASN A 409 -9.24 -6.21 24.70
C ASN A 409 -7.80 -6.33 25.19
N ILE A 410 -6.99 -5.32 24.88
CA ILE A 410 -5.65 -5.14 25.45
C ILE A 410 -5.63 -3.85 26.27
N THR A 411 -5.36 -3.95 27.58
CA THR A 411 -5.35 -2.80 28.49
C THR A 411 -4.08 -2.71 29.31
N PHE A 412 -3.22 -1.73 29.02
CA PHE A 412 -2.04 -1.45 29.82
C PHE A 412 -2.32 -0.27 30.77
N THR A 413 -2.22 -0.51 32.08
CA THR A 413 -2.46 0.54 33.09
C THR A 413 -1.22 0.82 33.93
N ASN A 414 -1.01 2.12 34.20
CA ASN A 414 -0.03 2.68 35.13
C ASN A 414 1.35 2.01 35.14
N LYS A 415 2.31 2.58 34.40
CA LYS A 415 3.71 2.17 34.44
C LYS A 415 3.97 0.76 33.94
N THR A 416 3.63 0.47 32.67
CA THR A 416 4.19 -0.68 31.95
C THR A 416 5.39 -0.25 31.12
N SER A 417 6.49 -0.97 31.25
CA SER A 417 7.71 -0.74 30.48
C SER A 417 8.04 -2.01 29.72
N ILE A 418 7.86 -1.97 28.41
CA ILE A 418 8.41 -2.96 27.50
C ILE A 418 9.71 -2.38 26.99
N ASN A 419 10.82 -3.01 27.41
CA ASN A 419 12.22 -2.61 27.21
C ASN A 419 12.89 -1.95 28.43
N SER A 420 14.18 -2.26 28.64
CA SER A 420 15.13 -1.52 29.47
C SER A 420 16.21 -0.90 28.57
N THR A 421 16.77 0.24 28.97
CA THR A 421 17.72 1.04 28.17
C THR A 421 18.97 0.32 27.66
N SER A 422 19.21 -0.93 28.05
CA SER A 422 20.35 -1.75 27.63
C SER A 422 20.02 -2.93 26.70
N ASN A 423 18.80 -3.50 26.69
CA ASN A 423 18.52 -4.77 25.98
C ASN A 423 17.10 -4.77 25.33
N PRO A 424 16.97 -4.50 24.01
CA PRO A 424 15.66 -4.25 23.40
C PRO A 424 14.82 -5.51 23.20
N LEU A 425 13.79 -5.67 24.03
CA LEU A 425 12.60 -6.42 23.63
C LEU A 425 11.79 -5.56 22.67
N VAL A 426 11.42 -6.13 21.52
CA VAL A 426 10.56 -5.49 20.53
C VAL A 426 9.20 -6.17 20.59
N SER A 427 8.16 -5.41 20.91
CA SER A 427 6.81 -5.92 21.09
C SER A 427 5.91 -5.72 19.89
N PHE A 428 5.10 -6.74 19.59
CA PHE A 428 3.97 -6.64 18.67
C PHE A 428 2.68 -6.82 19.47
N VAL A 429 1.90 -5.75 19.60
CA VAL A 429 0.60 -5.75 20.27
C VAL A 429 -0.49 -5.79 19.21
N TYR A 430 -1.33 -6.81 19.24
CA TYR A 430 -2.39 -6.99 18.24
C TYR A 430 -3.68 -7.50 18.89
N THR A 431 -4.81 -6.88 18.54
CA THR A 431 -6.14 -7.41 18.85
C THR A 431 -7.19 -6.93 17.85
N PRO A 432 -8.19 -7.76 17.48
CA PRO A 432 -9.38 -7.29 16.74
C PRO A 432 -10.27 -6.36 17.57
N CYS A 433 -10.02 -6.22 18.86
CA CYS A 433 -10.81 -5.41 19.80
C CYS A 433 -10.09 -4.10 20.16
N ASN A 434 -10.41 -3.50 21.31
CA ASN A 434 -9.85 -2.22 21.71
C ASN A 434 -8.45 -2.36 22.33
N VAL A 435 -7.60 -1.37 22.10
CA VAL A 435 -6.33 -1.20 22.82
C VAL A 435 -6.40 0.07 23.66
N THR A 436 -6.15 -0.08 24.96
CA THR A 436 -6.12 1.04 25.91
C THR A 436 -4.76 1.11 26.60
N ILE A 437 -4.10 2.26 26.51
CA ILE A 437 -2.77 2.51 27.09
C ILE A 437 -2.89 3.71 28.01
N ASN A 438 -2.72 3.50 29.31
CA ASN A 438 -2.95 4.53 30.32
C ASN A 438 -1.72 4.71 31.21
N ASN A 439 -1.33 5.97 31.44
CA ASN A 439 -0.40 6.41 32.49
C ASN A 439 1.02 5.83 32.40
N ASN A 440 1.97 6.65 31.96
CA ASN A 440 3.42 6.43 32.08
C ASN A 440 3.94 5.12 31.45
N GLN A 441 3.78 4.98 30.14
CA GLN A 441 4.03 3.75 29.41
C GLN A 441 5.27 3.91 28.51
N THR A 442 6.12 2.88 28.44
CA THR A 442 7.26 2.86 27.50
C THR A 442 7.24 1.58 26.68
N HIS A 443 7.23 1.71 25.35
CA HIS A 443 7.10 0.58 24.43
C HIS A 443 8.16 0.66 23.32
N VAL A 444 8.55 -0.50 22.80
CA VAL A 444 9.29 -0.61 21.53
C VAL A 444 8.55 -1.60 20.65
N GLY A 445 8.32 -1.25 19.38
CA GLY A 445 7.67 -2.13 18.42
C GLY A 445 6.44 -1.54 17.74
N GLN A 446 5.30 -2.23 17.78
CA GLN A 446 4.08 -1.93 17.01
C GLN A 446 2.78 -2.22 17.77
N ILE A 447 1.72 -1.46 17.47
CA ILE A 447 0.37 -1.63 18.06
C ILE A 447 -0.69 -1.63 16.96
N TYR A 448 -1.55 -2.65 16.95
CA TYR A 448 -2.67 -2.81 16.02
C TYR A 448 -3.96 -3.14 16.79
N GLY A 449 -4.97 -2.29 16.65
CA GLY A 449 -6.31 -2.50 17.22
C GLY A 449 -7.39 -2.54 16.14
N GLY A 450 -8.23 -3.57 16.16
CA GLY A 450 -9.42 -3.70 15.31
C GLY A 450 -10.63 -2.92 15.84
N GLY A 451 -10.56 -2.45 17.08
CA GLY A 451 -11.45 -1.46 17.67
C GLY A 451 -10.78 -0.10 17.80
N ASN A 452 -11.14 0.63 18.86
CA ASN A 452 -10.52 1.90 19.19
C ASN A 452 -9.13 1.68 19.81
N VAL A 453 -8.20 2.59 19.51
CA VAL A 453 -6.91 2.68 20.19
C VAL A 453 -6.88 3.99 20.96
N THR A 454 -6.79 3.90 22.28
CA THR A 454 -6.81 5.06 23.18
C THR A 454 -5.55 5.10 24.01
N VAL A 455 -4.81 6.18 23.91
CA VAL A 455 -3.61 6.46 24.70
C VAL A 455 -3.86 7.67 25.58
N THR A 456 -3.77 7.48 26.90
CA THR A 456 -4.00 8.54 27.88
C THR A 456 -2.77 8.73 28.78
N ASN A 457 -2.38 9.98 28.97
CA ASN A 457 -1.20 10.42 29.71
C ASN A 457 0.10 9.89 29.10
N GLN A 458 1.21 9.97 29.86
CA GLN A 458 2.55 9.78 29.33
C GLN A 458 2.73 8.43 28.62
N PHE A 459 3.04 8.44 27.32
CA PHE A 459 3.38 7.25 26.53
C PHE A 459 4.59 7.55 25.66
N ASN A 460 5.63 6.73 25.73
CA ASN A 460 6.80 6.81 24.87
C ASN A 460 6.94 5.52 24.08
N MET A 461 6.98 5.60 22.76
CA MET A 461 7.12 4.44 21.90
C MET A 461 8.22 4.65 20.87
N ASN A 462 9.10 3.66 20.74
CA ASN A 462 10.05 3.58 19.64
C ASN A 462 9.56 2.56 18.62
N TYR A 463 9.20 3.01 17.43
CA TYR A 463 8.76 2.15 16.36
C TYR A 463 9.89 1.22 15.90
N LYS A 464 9.57 -0.07 15.83
CA LYS A 464 10.40 -1.10 15.22
C LYS A 464 9.45 -2.08 14.51
N PRO A 465 9.55 -2.26 13.19
CA PRO A 465 8.70 -3.22 12.50
C PRO A 465 9.06 -4.64 12.92
N LEU A 466 8.05 -5.49 13.07
CA LEU A 466 8.16 -6.91 13.32
C LEU A 466 7.49 -7.71 12.19
N ASN A 467 8.05 -8.87 11.89
CA ASN A 467 7.41 -9.83 10.99
C ASN A 467 6.49 -10.75 11.79
N VAL A 468 5.25 -10.93 11.36
CA VAL A 468 4.29 -11.80 12.06
C VAL A 468 4.07 -13.07 11.23
N PRO A 469 4.55 -14.23 11.70
CA PRO A 469 4.39 -15.50 10.99
C PRO A 469 2.92 -15.85 10.76
N GLY A 470 2.59 -16.23 9.52
CA GLY A 470 1.23 -16.65 9.17
C GLY A 470 0.20 -15.53 9.16
N ALA A 471 0.59 -14.28 9.45
CA ALA A 471 -0.29 -13.15 9.25
C ALA A 471 -0.59 -13.00 7.76
N VAL A 472 -1.86 -13.10 7.44
CA VAL A 472 -2.37 -12.61 6.17
C VAL A 472 -2.55 -11.12 6.36
N GLY A 473 -2.09 -10.32 5.40
CA GLY A 473 -2.13 -8.87 5.55
C GLY A 473 -3.51 -8.35 5.88
N GLY A 474 -3.56 -7.08 6.30
CA GLY A 474 -4.77 -6.25 6.35
C GLY A 474 -5.26 -5.95 4.97
N SER A 475 -5.49 -7.05 4.26
CA SER A 475 -5.45 -7.23 2.84
C SER A 475 -5.28 -8.73 2.59
N GLY A 476 -6.40 -9.44 2.63
CA GLY A 476 -6.86 -10.06 1.38
C GLY A 476 -7.13 -8.95 0.35
N GLY A 477 -6.10 -8.17 0.03
CA GLY A 477 -6.19 -6.87 -0.60
C GLY A 477 -4.96 -6.72 -1.48
N ALA A 478 -5.11 -5.91 -2.51
CA ALA A 478 -4.20 -5.89 -3.63
C ALA A 478 -2.74 -5.73 -3.18
N PRO A 479 -1.80 -6.50 -3.75
CA PRO A 479 -0.36 -6.33 -3.53
C PRO A 479 0.05 -4.86 -3.66
N THR A 480 1.03 -4.40 -2.89
CA THR A 480 1.51 -3.00 -2.99
C THR A 480 2.24 -2.71 -4.30
N ALA A 481 2.72 -3.75 -4.96
CA ALA A 481 3.36 -3.74 -6.25
C ALA A 481 3.52 -5.18 -6.74
N TYR A 482 3.90 -5.35 -8.00
CA TYR A 482 4.35 -6.63 -8.53
C TYR A 482 5.76 -6.50 -9.10
N SER A 483 6.59 -7.51 -8.82
CA SER A 483 7.80 -7.72 -9.62
C SER A 483 7.41 -8.50 -10.86
N VAL A 484 7.80 -8.01 -12.05
CA VAL A 484 7.41 -8.59 -13.33
C VAL A 484 8.66 -9.09 -14.06
N LEU A 485 8.65 -10.36 -14.48
CA LEU A 485 9.71 -10.99 -15.26
C LEU A 485 9.16 -11.42 -16.63
N LEU A 486 9.78 -10.97 -17.72
CA LEU A 486 9.40 -11.36 -19.08
C LEU A 486 9.80 -12.81 -19.36
N SER A 487 8.85 -13.64 -19.76
CA SER A 487 9.10 -15.03 -20.17
C SER A 487 9.34 -15.12 -21.68
N TYR A 488 8.44 -14.57 -22.49
CA TYR A 488 8.61 -14.46 -23.94
C TYR A 488 7.84 -13.28 -24.52
N ILE A 489 8.23 -12.88 -25.73
CA ILE A 489 7.48 -12.02 -26.64
C ILE A 489 7.50 -12.64 -28.04
N ARG A 490 6.39 -12.61 -28.77
CA ARG A 490 6.26 -13.15 -30.13
C ARG A 490 5.24 -12.36 -30.97
N GLU A 491 5.37 -12.41 -32.29
CA GLU A 491 4.31 -12.00 -33.20
C GLU A 491 3.24 -13.11 -33.26
N GLY A 492 1.96 -12.73 -33.19
CA GLY A 492 0.79 -13.62 -33.13
C GLY A 492 0.15 -13.92 -34.47
#